data_AF-A0A538FNV9-F1
#
_entry.id   AF-A0A538FNV9-F1
#
_cell.length_a   1.000
_cell.length_b   1.000
_cell.length_c   1.000
_cell.angle_alpha   90.00
_cell.angle_beta   90.00
_cell.angle_gamma   90.00
#
_symmetry.space_group_name_H-M   'P 1'
#
loop_
_entity.id
_entity.type
_entity.pdbx_description
1 polymer ?
#
loop_
_entity_poly.entity_id
_entity_poly.type
_entity_poly.pdbx_seq_one_letter_code
_entity_poly.pdbx_strand_id
1 'polypeptide(L)' 'MSGKLTVVSHPLVQHKLSYLRDQETPTVHFRKLANEVTLLLTYEATKDFPTEPVEIETPLERMVA' A
#
# COMPACT_ATOMS: atom_id res chain seq x y z
N MET A 1 -13.07 4.84 24.69
CA MET A 1 -12.25 5.25 23.54
C MET A 1 -12.27 4.13 22.51
N SER A 2 -13.21 4.13 21.56
CA SER A 2 -13.19 3.15 20.47
C SER A 2 -12.42 3.76 19.32
N GLY A 3 -11.16 3.37 19.13
CA GLY A 3 -10.39 3.74 17.95
C GLY A 3 -11.01 3.12 16.69
N LYS A 4 -10.99 3.83 15.56
CA LYS A 4 -11.41 3.29 14.26
C LYS A 4 -10.40 2.22 13.84
N LEU A 5 -10.84 0.96 13.77
CA LEU A 5 -10.05 -0.17 13.28
C LEU A 5 -10.42 -0.45 11.82
N THR A 6 -9.41 -0.46 10.94
CA THR A 6 -9.56 -0.90 9.56
C THR A 6 -8.80 -2.20 9.36
N VAL A 7 -9.48 -3.26 8.94
CA VAL A 7 -8.85 -4.54 8.59
C VAL A 7 -8.68 -4.61 7.07
N VAL A 8 -7.43 -4.66 6.60
CA VAL A 8 -7.13 -4.70 5.16
C VAL A 8 -7.24 -6.15 4.65
N SER A 9 -8.39 -6.48 4.04
CA SER A 9 -8.73 -7.84 3.57
C SER A 9 -8.28 -8.13 2.14
N HIS A 10 -7.31 -7.40 1.60
CA HIS A 10 -6.81 -7.59 0.23
C HIS A 10 -6.09 -8.95 0.07
N PRO A 11 -6.35 -9.74 -0.99
CA PRO A 11 -5.78 -11.09 -1.16
C PRO A 11 -4.24 -11.13 -1.10
N LEU A 12 -3.57 -10.14 -1.70
CA LEU A 12 -2.10 -10.07 -1.66
C LEU A 12 -1.56 -9.77 -0.25
N VAL A 13 -2.29 -9.02 0.58
CA VAL A 13 -1.89 -8.80 1.98
C VAL A 13 -1.96 -10.13 2.73
N GLN A 14 -3.05 -10.87 2.59
CA GLN A 14 -3.22 -12.18 3.24
C GLN A 14 -2.16 -13.19 2.78
N HIS A 15 -1.93 -13.29 1.47
CA HIS A 15 -0.90 -14.16 0.90
C HIS A 15 0.49 -13.86 1.46
N LYS A 16 0.91 -12.58 1.43
CA LYS A 16 2.23 -12.18 1.93
C LYS A 16 2.35 -12.32 3.45
N LEU A 17 1.26 -12.08 4.18
CA LEU A 17 1.21 -12.24 5.63
C LEU A 17 1.41 -13.70 6.05
N SER A 18 0.91 -14.67 5.27
CA SER A 18 1.18 -16.09 5.51
C SER A 18 2.68 -16.39 5.48
N TYR A 19 3.41 -15.92 4.46
CA TYR A 19 4.86 -16.10 4.39
C TYR A 19 5.62 -15.32 5.47
N LEU A 20 5.16 -14.11 5.86
CA LEU A 20 5.76 -13.37 6.97
C LEU A 20 5.63 -14.10 8.32
N ARG A 21 4.61 -14.94 8.48
CA ARG A 21 4.39 -15.75 9.69
C ARG A 21 5.11 -17.09 9.66
N ASP A 22 5.54 -17.54 8.49
CA ASP A 22 6.25 -18.80 8.33
C ASP A 22 7.66 -18.70 8.94
N GLN A 23 7.97 -19.60 9.87
CA GLN A 23 9.26 -19.67 10.56
C GLN A 23 10.42 -20.03 9.61
N GLU A 24 10.12 -20.68 8.48
CA GLU A 24 11.13 -21.10 7.51
C GLU A 24 11.49 -19.97 6.54
N THR A 25 10.77 -18.83 6.56
CA THR A 25 11.03 -17.69 5.68
C THR A 25 12.41 -17.07 5.97
N PRO A 26 13.33 -17.08 4.98
CA PRO A 26 14.66 -16.48 5.16
C PRO A 26 14.58 -14.97 5.42
N THR A 27 15.50 -14.43 6.22
CA THR A 27 15.50 -13.01 6.64
C THR A 27 15.47 -12.03 5.46
N VAL A 28 16.10 -12.38 4.32
CA VAL A 28 16.09 -11.54 3.12
C VAL A 28 14.69 -11.44 2.53
N HIS A 29 13.95 -12.55 2.49
CA HIS A 29 12.57 -12.59 2.00
C HIS A 29 11.61 -11.92 2.98
N PHE A 30 11.78 -12.13 4.28
CA PHE A 30 10.98 -11.46 5.30
C PHE A 30 11.00 -9.93 5.13
N ARG A 31 12.19 -9.33 4.99
CA ARG A 31 12.32 -7.88 4.78
C ARG A 31 11.63 -7.41 3.49
N LYS A 32 11.76 -8.18 2.41
CA LYS A 32 11.09 -7.86 1.14
C LYS A 32 9.57 -7.91 1.28
N LEU A 33 9.03 -8.97 1.87
CA LEU A 33 7.59 -9.15 2.08
C LEU A 33 7.02 -8.07 3.02
N ALA A 34 7.75 -7.68 4.06
CA ALA A 34 7.32 -6.63 4.99
C ALA A 34 7.17 -5.27 4.26
N ASN A 35 8.11 -4.94 3.37
CA ASN A 35 8.02 -3.73 2.54
C ASN A 35 6.82 -3.81 1.58
N GLU A 36 6.59 -4.96 0.94
CA GLU A 36 5.47 -5.15 0.01
C GLU A 36 4.11 -5.06 0.71
N VAL A 37 3.97 -5.63 1.92
CA VAL A 37 2.75 -5.48 2.73
C VAL A 37 2.56 -4.03 3.15
N THR A 38 3.63 -3.36 3.60
CA THR A 38 3.57 -1.95 3.98
C THR A 38 3.06 -1.08 2.84
N LEU A 39 3.50 -1.30 1.60
CA LEU A 39 3.00 -0.56 0.43
C LEU A 39 1.47 -0.68 0.27
N LEU A 40 0.93 -1.89 0.42
CA LEU A 40 -0.51 -2.13 0.32
C LEU A 40 -1.29 -1.48 1.48
N LEU A 41 -0.73 -1.52 2.69
CA LEU A 41 -1.32 -0.86 3.85
C LEU A 41 -1.29 0.67 3.72
N THR A 42 -0.20 1.24 3.21
CA THR A 42 -0.09 2.67 2.95
C THR A 42 -1.13 3.11 1.93
N TYR A 43 -1.28 2.38 0.81
CA TYR A 43 -2.31 2.68 -0.17
C TYR A 43 -3.71 2.76 0.45
N GLU A 44 -4.08 1.76 1.27
CA GLU A 44 -5.38 1.76 1.96
C GLU A 44 -5.50 2.89 3.00
N ALA A 45 -4.41 3.23 3.69
CA ALA A 45 -4.38 4.29 4.69
C ALA A 45 -4.48 5.70 4.08
N THR A 46 -3.95 5.90 2.88
CA THR A 46 -3.92 7.20 2.18
C THR A 46 -5.01 7.35 1.12
N LYS A 47 -5.92 6.39 0.97
CA LYS A 47 -6.92 6.38 -0.10
C LYS A 47 -7.85 7.61 -0.12
N ASP A 48 -8.07 8.20 1.06
CA ASP A 48 -8.98 9.33 1.26
C ASP A 48 -8.22 10.68 1.31
N PHE A 49 -6.94 10.71 0.91
CA PHE A 49 -6.18 11.96 0.91
C PHE A 49 -6.77 12.96 -0.08
N PRO A 50 -6.95 14.23 0.33
CA PRO A 50 -7.42 15.26 -0.59
C PRO A 50 -6.38 15.50 -1.69
N THR A 51 -6.87 15.78 -2.89
CA THR A 51 -6.05 16.18 -4.03
C THR A 51 -6.39 17.60 -4.44
N GLU A 52 -5.50 18.23 -5.21
CA GLU A 52 -5.71 19.55 -5.78
C GLU A 52 -5.40 19.54 -7.29
N PRO A 53 -6.13 20.33 -8.10
CA PRO A 53 -5.86 20.44 -9.52
C PRO A 53 -4.53 21.14 -9.79
N VAL A 54 -3.73 20.59 -10.70
CA VAL A 54 -2.44 21.17 -11.11
C VAL A 54 -2.31 21.23 -12.63
N GLU A 55 -1.94 22.39 -13.15
CA GLU A 55 -1.62 22.58 -14.58
C GLU A 55 -0.30 21.90 -14.93
N ILE A 56 -0.32 21.02 -15.94
CA ILE A 56 0.85 20.29 -16.44
C ILE A 56 0.95 20.30 -17.98
N GLU A 57 2.16 20.15 -18.52
CA GLU A 57 2.41 19.91 -19.95
C GLU A 57 2.65 18.41 -20.17
N THR A 58 1.76 17.75 -20.90
CA THR A 58 1.97 16.36 -21.33
C THR A 58 2.69 16.34 -22.69
N PRO A 59 3.17 15.18 -23.18
CA PRO A 59 3.75 15.10 -24.52
C PRO A 59 2.81 15.47 -25.67
N LEU A 60 1.49 15.56 -25.43
CA LEU A 60 0.49 15.88 -26.46
C LEU A 60 -0.09 17.29 -26.30
N GLU A 61 -0.41 17.70 -25.08
CA GLU A 61 -1.02 19.00 -24.78
C GLU A 61 -0.95 19.39 -23.29
N ARG A 62 -1.30 20.65 -22.99
CA ARG A 62 -1.51 21.14 -21.62
C ARG A 62 -2.85 20.68 -21.07
N MET A 63 -2.87 20.29 -19.79
CA MET A 63 -4.09 19.92 -19.08
C MET A 63 -3.99 20.17 -17.57
N VAL A 64 -5.16 20.20 -16.91
CA VAL A 64 -5.29 20.13 -15.45
C VAL A 64 -5.39 18.67 -15.03
N ALA A 65 -4.45 18.20 -14.22
CA ALA A 65 -4.44 16.86 -13.61
C ALA A 65 -5.30 16.79 -12.34
#